data_AF-A0A1I2BH29-F1
#
_entry.id   AF-A0A1I2BH29-F1
#
_cell.length_a   1.000
_cell.length_b   1.000
_cell.length_c   1.000
_cell.angle_alpha   90.00
_cell.angle_beta   90.00
_cell.angle_gamma   90.00
#
_symmetry.space_group_name_H-M   'P 1'
#
loop_
_entity.id
_entity.type
_entity.pdbx_description
1 polymer ?
#
loop_
_entity_poly.entity_id
_entity_poly.type
_entity_poly.pdbx_seq_one_letter_code
_entity_poly.pdbx_strand_id
1 'polypeptide(L)'
;MATISHVEPGSVASSTHQNGLIDQLNANTDDIAANNSRIITVEDRLNLYSNAGDDARYGDQISSMTRFGRSIEPLSNGYLTMVAAISPQAVTVSEVRLGVNVAADNTSGTGDFEMRFYTGPDTNTLTAVTATFTDVDAVTSNQLAVIALPSSVSLSRGQVVALGMRATGYDAAPSLTSTSPATGMQPIINPEPTVYSCFAQTTNAIGSSANMASSFWTSSNQIYWFALA
;
A
#
# COMPACT_ATOMS: atom_id res chain seq x y z
N MET A 1 -18.68 39.90 7.90
CA MET A 1 -20.09 40.00 7.47
C MET A 1 -20.37 41.46 7.17
N ALA A 2 -20.61 41.81 5.92
CA ALA A 2 -21.01 43.16 5.56
C ALA A 2 -22.49 43.35 5.96
N THR A 3 -22.76 44.36 6.80
CA THR A 3 -24.11 44.76 7.16
C THR A 3 -24.77 45.40 5.94
N ILE A 4 -25.80 44.76 5.38
CA ILE A 4 -26.58 45.36 4.30
C ILE A 4 -27.40 46.50 4.91
N SER A 5 -27.19 47.73 4.44
CA SER A 5 -27.96 48.89 4.90
C SER A 5 -29.45 48.70 4.58
N HIS A 6 -30.30 48.85 5.60
CA HIS A 6 -31.74 48.77 5.46
C HIS A 6 -32.27 50.06 4.81
N VAL A 7 -33.04 49.94 3.73
CA VAL A 7 -33.71 51.07 3.08
C VAL A 7 -35.17 51.10 3.56
N GLU A 8 -35.56 52.19 4.22
CA GLU A 8 -36.92 52.43 4.71
C GLU A 8 -37.92 52.49 3.53
N PRO A 9 -39.06 51.76 3.60
CA PRO A 9 -40.09 51.79 2.56
C PRO A 9 -40.61 53.22 2.32
N GLY A 10 -40.52 53.70 1.07
CA GLY A 10 -40.99 55.04 0.66
C GLY A 10 -39.92 56.13 0.64
N SER A 11 -38.67 55.82 1.01
CA SER A 11 -37.54 56.74 0.80
C SER A 11 -37.04 56.69 -0.66
N VAL A 12 -36.84 57.85 -1.28
CA VAL A 12 -36.14 57.92 -2.58
C VAL A 12 -34.65 57.88 -2.27
N ALA A 13 -34.03 56.71 -2.42
CA ALA A 13 -32.58 56.57 -2.24
C ALA A 13 -31.86 57.55 -3.18
N SER A 14 -30.91 58.32 -2.65
CA SER A 14 -30.07 59.19 -3.49
C SER A 14 -29.29 58.33 -4.47
N SER A 15 -28.95 58.88 -5.64
CA SER A 15 -28.13 58.17 -6.65
C SER A 15 -26.82 57.65 -6.07
N THR A 16 -26.22 58.36 -5.10
CA THR A 16 -25.03 57.91 -4.37
C THR A 16 -25.28 56.63 -3.56
N HIS A 17 -26.43 56.53 -2.88
CA HIS A 17 -26.77 55.34 -2.10
C HIS A 17 -27.07 54.13 -3.00
N GLN A 18 -27.77 54.36 -4.12
CA GLN A 18 -28.03 53.33 -5.13
C GLN A 18 -26.74 52.81 -5.75
N ASN A 19 -25.81 53.71 -6.12
CA ASN A 19 -24.51 53.34 -6.67
C ASN A 19 -23.68 52.52 -5.67
N GLY A 20 -23.69 52.90 -4.37
CA GLY A 20 -22.99 52.13 -3.34
C GLY A 20 -23.53 50.71 -3.14
N LEU A 21 -24.85 50.51 -3.27
CA LEU A 21 -25.45 49.17 -3.23
C LEU A 21 -25.08 48.34 -4.46
N ILE A 22 -25.01 48.96 -5.65
CA ILE A 22 -24.59 48.28 -6.88
C ILE A 22 -23.13 47.82 -6.76
N ASP A 23 -22.24 48.69 -6.27
CA ASP A 23 -20.83 48.35 -6.06
C ASP A 23 -20.67 47.19 -5.06
N GLN A 24 -21.44 47.21 -3.98
CA GLN A 24 -21.44 46.12 -2.99
C GLN A 24 -22.00 44.81 -3.57
N LEU A 25 -23.03 44.87 -4.42
CA LEU A 25 -23.59 43.70 -5.10
C LEU A 25 -22.56 43.08 -6.07
N ASN A 26 -21.85 43.93 -6.82
CA ASN A 26 -20.80 43.51 -7.75
C ASN A 26 -19.64 42.86 -6.99
N ALA A 27 -19.16 43.48 -5.91
CA ALA A 27 -18.11 42.91 -5.07
C ALA A 27 -18.51 41.55 -4.46
N ASN A 28 -19.74 41.43 -3.97
CA ASN A 28 -20.25 40.15 -3.47
C ASN A 28 -20.31 39.07 -4.57
N THR A 29 -20.64 39.46 -5.81
CA THR A 29 -20.67 38.55 -6.95
C THR A 29 -19.27 38.02 -7.27
N ASP A 30 -18.27 38.90 -7.26
CA ASP A 30 -16.87 38.54 -7.46
C ASP A 30 -16.36 37.61 -6.33
N ASP A 31 -16.69 37.92 -5.08
CA ASP A 31 -16.35 37.08 -3.92
C ASP A 31 -16.98 35.69 -3.99
N ILE A 32 -18.24 35.59 -4.45
CA ILE A 32 -18.92 34.32 -4.66
C ILE A 32 -18.22 33.51 -5.76
N ALA A 33 -17.86 34.15 -6.88
CA ALA A 33 -17.15 33.48 -7.97
C ALA A 33 -15.76 32.98 -7.54
N ALA A 34 -15.03 33.78 -6.76
CA ALA A 34 -13.74 33.40 -6.20
C ALA A 34 -13.87 32.23 -5.21
N ASN A 35 -14.87 32.26 -4.33
CA ASN A 35 -15.12 31.17 -3.39
C ASN A 35 -15.53 29.87 -4.10
N ASN A 36 -16.39 29.95 -5.12
CA ASN A 36 -16.79 28.80 -5.92
C ASN A 36 -15.58 28.14 -6.61
N SER A 37 -14.69 28.95 -7.19
CA SER A 37 -13.45 28.46 -7.82
C SER A 37 -12.53 27.75 -6.81
N ARG A 38 -12.43 28.26 -5.58
CA ARG A 38 -11.65 27.66 -4.50
C ARG A 38 -12.25 26.33 -4.03
N ILE A 39 -13.58 26.24 -3.92
CA ILE A 39 -14.30 25.02 -3.54
C ILE A 39 -14.05 23.92 -4.58
N ILE A 40 -14.23 24.22 -5.87
CA ILE A 40 -13.96 23.26 -6.96
C ILE A 40 -12.53 22.73 -6.89
N THR A 41 -11.54 23.62 -6.70
CA THR A 41 -10.13 23.21 -6.56
C THR A 41 -9.90 22.29 -5.35
N VAL A 42 -10.59 22.54 -4.24
CA VAL A 42 -10.50 21.69 -3.04
C VAL A 42 -11.18 20.34 -3.28
N GLU A 43 -12.34 20.33 -3.94
CA GLU A 43 -13.06 19.10 -4.32
C GLU A 43 -12.23 18.24 -5.28
N ASP A 44 -11.58 18.84 -6.28
CA ASP A 44 -10.69 18.15 -7.21
C ASP A 44 -9.49 17.53 -6.49
N ARG A 45 -8.88 18.28 -5.57
CA ARG A 45 -7.79 17.75 -4.73
C ARG A 45 -8.29 16.63 -3.82
N LEU A 46 -9.46 16.77 -3.22
CA LEU A 46 -10.04 15.76 -2.34
C LEU A 46 -10.38 14.49 -3.14
N ASN A 47 -10.90 14.63 -4.36
CA ASN A 47 -11.17 13.53 -5.28
C ASN A 47 -9.89 12.85 -5.76
N LEU A 48 -8.82 13.61 -6.01
CA LEU A 48 -7.50 13.05 -6.30
C LEU A 48 -6.97 12.27 -5.09
N TYR A 49 -7.10 12.82 -3.88
CA TYR A 49 -6.62 12.14 -2.67
C TYR A 49 -7.52 11.01 -2.19
N SER A 50 -8.81 10.96 -2.53
CA SER A 50 -9.71 9.86 -2.19
C SER A 50 -9.56 8.70 -3.18
N ASN A 51 -9.26 8.99 -4.45
CA ASN A 51 -9.10 8.02 -5.54
C ASN A 51 -7.63 7.73 -5.93
N ALA A 52 -6.64 8.35 -5.28
CA ALA A 52 -5.23 8.07 -5.51
C ALA A 52 -4.91 6.59 -5.19
N GLY A 53 -4.42 5.85 -6.18
CA GLY A 53 -3.90 4.48 -5.99
C GLY A 53 -2.69 4.45 -5.05
N ASP A 54 -2.28 3.25 -4.61
CA ASP A 54 -1.17 3.07 -3.65
C ASP A 54 0.13 3.77 -4.08
N ASP A 55 0.37 3.90 -5.39
CA ASP A 55 1.49 4.67 -5.96
C ASP A 55 1.47 6.15 -5.54
N ALA A 56 0.34 6.83 -5.69
CA ALA A 56 0.24 8.26 -5.39
C ALA A 56 0.22 8.56 -3.87
N ARG A 57 -0.13 7.59 -3.02
CA ARG A 57 -0.17 7.76 -1.55
C ARG A 57 1.05 7.21 -0.83
N TYR A 58 1.65 6.14 -1.34
CA TYR A 58 2.72 5.41 -0.69
C TYR A 58 3.94 5.19 -1.60
N GLY A 59 3.82 5.38 -2.91
CA GLY A 59 4.86 5.04 -3.88
C GLY A 59 4.90 3.53 -4.22
N ASP A 60 3.89 2.76 -3.81
CA ASP A 60 3.80 1.33 -4.14
C ASP A 60 3.34 1.19 -5.60
N GLN A 61 4.20 0.68 -6.46
CA GLN A 61 3.94 0.52 -7.89
C GLN A 61 3.22 -0.80 -8.22
N ILE A 62 3.42 -1.82 -7.38
CA ILE A 62 2.72 -3.10 -7.39
C ILE A 62 2.41 -3.50 -5.95
N SER A 63 1.16 -3.84 -5.66
CA SER A 63 0.74 -4.41 -4.37
C SER A 63 0.24 -5.83 -4.60
N SER A 64 0.66 -6.78 -3.76
CA SER A 64 0.21 -8.17 -3.92
C SER A 64 -1.28 -8.31 -3.62
N MET A 65 -1.80 -7.54 -2.64
CA MET A 65 -3.20 -7.49 -2.27
C MET A 65 -3.56 -6.09 -1.78
N THR A 66 -4.84 -5.88 -1.47
CA THR A 66 -5.28 -4.65 -0.80
C THR A 66 -4.55 -4.48 0.53
N ARG A 67 -4.27 -3.24 0.92
CA ARG A 67 -3.58 -2.90 2.18
C ARG A 67 -4.38 -3.25 3.45
N PHE A 68 -5.42 -4.08 3.35
CA PHE A 68 -6.23 -4.63 4.44
C PHE A 68 -6.44 -6.15 4.32
N GLY A 69 -5.68 -6.83 3.45
CA GLY A 69 -5.62 -8.28 3.38
C GLY A 69 -5.00 -8.86 4.65
N ARG A 70 -5.82 -9.47 5.50
CA ARG A 70 -5.42 -10.12 6.75
C ARG A 70 -4.47 -11.28 6.48
N SER A 71 -3.33 -11.34 7.19
CA SER A 71 -2.73 -12.64 7.53
C SER A 71 -3.59 -13.32 8.58
N ILE A 72 -4.11 -14.50 8.24
CA ILE A 72 -4.95 -15.27 9.16
C ILE A 72 -4.07 -16.01 10.18
N GLU A 73 -2.79 -16.26 9.87
CA GLU A 73 -1.92 -17.16 10.62
C GLU A 73 -0.46 -16.64 10.67
N PRO A 74 0.20 -16.66 11.85
CA PRO A 74 1.63 -16.37 11.97
C PRO A 74 2.50 -17.30 11.11
N LEU A 75 3.66 -16.81 10.66
CA LEU A 75 4.63 -17.62 9.93
C LEU A 75 5.34 -18.59 10.87
N SER A 76 4.76 -19.77 11.00
CA SER A 76 5.29 -20.84 11.85
C SER A 76 6.69 -21.26 11.41
N ASN A 77 7.55 -21.58 12.38
CA ASN A 77 8.92 -22.03 12.10
C ASN A 77 8.96 -23.24 11.16
N GLY A 78 9.87 -23.20 10.18
CA GLY A 78 10.13 -24.31 9.26
C GLY A 78 9.10 -24.45 8.12
N TYR A 79 8.14 -23.53 8.01
CA TYR A 79 7.25 -23.45 6.85
C TYR A 79 7.80 -22.44 5.86
N LEU A 80 7.85 -22.85 4.60
CA LEU A 80 8.06 -21.95 3.47
C LEU A 80 6.70 -21.52 2.95
N THR A 81 6.43 -20.23 2.94
CA THR A 81 5.23 -19.63 2.38
C THR A 81 5.60 -18.76 1.20
N MET A 82 4.80 -18.80 0.15
CA MET A 82 5.01 -18.00 -1.06
C MET A 82 3.72 -17.34 -1.47
N VAL A 83 3.79 -16.03 -1.74
CA VAL A 83 2.68 -15.22 -2.24
C VAL A 83 3.11 -14.62 -3.57
N ALA A 84 2.26 -14.72 -4.58
CA ALA A 84 2.48 -14.17 -5.91
C ALA A 84 1.35 -13.26 -6.35
N ALA A 85 1.69 -12.30 -7.20
CA ALA A 85 0.79 -11.36 -7.85
C ALA A 85 1.20 -11.14 -9.31
N ILE A 86 0.26 -10.66 -10.13
CA ILE A 86 0.50 -10.33 -11.53
C ILE A 86 0.73 -8.83 -11.63
N SER A 87 1.82 -8.41 -12.27
CA SER A 87 2.09 -7.00 -12.51
C SER A 87 1.01 -6.41 -13.43
N PRO A 88 0.25 -5.38 -13.00
CA PRO A 88 -0.80 -4.79 -13.83
C PRO A 88 -0.24 -3.90 -14.95
N GLN A 89 1.04 -3.55 -14.88
CA GLN A 89 1.70 -2.58 -15.76
C GLN A 89 3.19 -2.89 -15.98
N ALA A 90 3.81 -2.19 -16.92
CA ALA A 90 5.26 -2.22 -17.07
C ALA A 90 5.88 -1.20 -16.11
N VAL A 91 6.88 -1.60 -15.33
CA VAL A 91 7.44 -0.77 -14.27
C VAL A 91 8.86 -1.20 -13.89
N THR A 92 9.66 -0.31 -13.31
CA THR A 92 10.96 -0.65 -12.72
C THR A 92 10.92 -0.41 -11.22
N VAL A 93 11.14 -1.47 -10.46
CA VAL A 93 11.11 -1.47 -8.98
C VAL A 93 12.51 -1.65 -8.43
N SER A 94 12.78 -1.13 -7.25
CA SER A 94 14.09 -1.17 -6.56
C SER A 94 14.01 -1.68 -5.13
N GLU A 95 12.80 -1.79 -4.56
CA GLU A 95 12.60 -2.27 -3.20
C GLU A 95 11.35 -3.15 -3.06
N VAL A 96 11.37 -4.01 -2.04
CA VAL A 96 10.25 -4.81 -1.56
C VAL A 96 9.82 -4.26 -0.21
N ARG A 97 8.52 -4.12 0.01
CA ARG A 97 7.93 -3.61 1.25
C ARG A 97 7.07 -4.68 1.91
N LEU A 98 7.20 -4.78 3.22
CA LEU A 98 6.50 -5.76 4.07
C LEU A 98 6.06 -5.08 5.36
N GLY A 99 4.81 -5.27 5.78
CA GLY A 99 4.41 -4.85 7.13
C GLY A 99 4.52 -6.01 8.12
N VAL A 100 5.14 -5.72 9.26
CA VAL A 100 5.33 -6.63 10.38
C VAL A 100 4.46 -6.13 11.54
N ASN A 101 3.52 -6.95 12.01
CA ASN A 101 2.50 -6.57 13.03
C ASN A 101 2.73 -7.20 14.40
N VAL A 102 3.21 -8.43 14.40
CA VAL A 102 3.71 -9.10 15.59
C VAL A 102 5.16 -9.36 15.28
N ALA A 103 5.99 -8.43 15.71
CA ALA A 103 7.41 -8.65 15.89
C ALA A 103 7.64 -9.99 16.61
N ALA A 104 8.53 -10.82 16.08
CA ALA A 104 8.92 -12.01 16.82
C ALA A 104 9.59 -11.58 18.13
N ASP A 105 9.13 -12.11 19.26
CA ASP A 105 9.75 -11.86 20.57
C ASP A 105 11.13 -12.52 20.58
N ASN A 106 12.18 -11.70 20.62
CA ASN A 106 13.58 -12.15 20.59
C ASN A 106 14.18 -12.28 22.01
N THR A 107 13.35 -12.28 23.06
CA THR A 107 13.84 -12.34 24.45
C THR A 107 14.67 -13.58 24.78
N SER A 108 14.67 -14.63 23.94
CA SER A 108 15.49 -15.82 24.12
C SER A 108 16.01 -16.54 22.86
N GLY A 109 15.68 -16.11 21.64
CA GLY A 109 16.01 -16.84 20.40
C GLY A 109 16.60 -15.97 19.27
N THR A 110 17.66 -16.46 18.63
CA THR A 110 18.24 -15.89 17.40
C THR A 110 17.50 -16.41 16.17
N GLY A 111 16.20 -16.10 16.06
CA GLY A 111 15.42 -16.49 14.89
C GLY A 111 15.95 -15.86 13.61
N ASP A 112 15.78 -16.53 12.49
CA ASP A 112 16.18 -16.08 11.16
C ASP A 112 14.98 -16.12 10.20
N PHE A 113 14.93 -15.15 9.30
CA PHE A 113 13.90 -14.98 8.31
C PHE A 113 14.53 -14.99 6.93
N GLU A 114 14.46 -16.12 6.24
CA GLU A 114 14.96 -16.24 4.87
C GLU A 114 13.87 -15.75 3.91
N MET A 115 14.21 -14.83 3.00
CA MET A 115 13.29 -14.39 1.95
C MET A 115 13.93 -14.43 0.58
N ARG A 116 13.14 -14.65 -0.47
CA ARG A 116 13.52 -14.37 -1.86
C ARG A 116 12.41 -13.76 -2.67
N PHE A 117 12.79 -12.78 -3.48
CA PHE A 117 11.96 -12.21 -4.53
C PHE A 117 12.14 -12.97 -5.84
N TYR A 118 11.02 -13.27 -6.50
CA TYR A 118 10.94 -14.02 -7.73
C TYR A 118 10.17 -13.27 -8.79
N THR A 119 10.54 -13.51 -10.05
CA THR A 119 9.74 -13.08 -11.21
C THR A 119 9.66 -14.21 -12.23
N GLY A 120 8.62 -14.20 -13.06
CA GLY A 120 8.47 -15.19 -14.12
C GLY A 120 7.28 -14.88 -15.03
N PRO A 121 7.15 -15.59 -16.16
CA PRO A 121 6.01 -15.42 -17.05
C PRO A 121 4.71 -16.00 -16.45
N ASP A 122 4.81 -16.95 -15.53
CA ASP A 122 3.70 -17.57 -14.83
C ASP A 122 4.11 -18.04 -13.41
N THR A 123 3.16 -18.58 -12.64
CA THR A 123 3.39 -19.11 -11.28
C THR A 123 4.13 -20.45 -11.25
N ASN A 124 4.36 -21.09 -12.40
CA ASN A 124 5.01 -22.39 -12.52
C ASN A 124 6.52 -22.26 -12.82
N THR A 125 6.94 -21.12 -13.37
CA THR A 125 8.29 -20.87 -13.90
C THR A 125 8.89 -19.59 -13.29
N LEU A 126 8.89 -19.51 -11.96
CA LEU A 126 9.45 -18.39 -11.23
C LEU A 126 10.96 -18.56 -11.04
N THR A 127 11.72 -17.50 -11.31
CA THR A 127 13.16 -17.42 -11.08
C THR A 127 13.45 -16.37 -10.02
N ALA A 128 14.31 -16.70 -9.06
CA ALA A 128 14.73 -15.74 -8.06
C ALA A 128 15.52 -14.62 -8.77
N VAL A 129 15.11 -13.37 -8.58
CA VAL A 129 15.88 -12.21 -9.06
C VAL A 129 17.04 -11.88 -8.10
N THR A 130 17.23 -12.76 -7.12
CA THR A 130 18.27 -12.80 -6.10
C THR A 130 18.24 -11.58 -5.20
N ALA A 131 17.60 -11.80 -4.05
CA ALA A 131 17.98 -11.20 -2.80
C ALA A 131 17.63 -12.24 -1.74
N THR A 132 18.63 -12.84 -1.10
CA THR A 132 18.39 -13.59 0.13
C THR A 132 18.46 -12.56 1.23
N PHE A 133 17.30 -12.18 1.75
CA PHE A 133 17.26 -11.32 2.92
C PHE A 133 17.31 -12.21 4.15
N THR A 134 18.30 -11.97 5.00
CA THR A 134 18.49 -12.62 6.30
C THR A 134 18.58 -11.58 7.42
N ASP A 135 18.11 -10.34 7.17
CA ASP A 135 18.19 -9.25 8.13
C ASP A 135 17.09 -9.39 9.19
N VAL A 136 17.47 -10.04 10.28
CA VAL A 136 16.65 -10.38 11.44
C VAL A 136 16.09 -9.13 12.15
N ASP A 137 16.78 -7.98 12.06
CA ASP A 137 16.36 -6.75 12.75
C ASP A 137 15.07 -6.17 12.14
N ALA A 138 14.76 -6.50 10.88
CA ALA A 138 13.56 -6.03 10.20
C ALA A 138 12.25 -6.65 10.74
N VAL A 139 12.33 -7.80 11.43
CA VAL A 139 11.17 -8.61 11.84
C VAL A 139 10.94 -8.69 13.36
N THR A 140 11.79 -8.02 14.15
CA THR A 140 11.69 -7.95 15.62
C THR A 140 11.03 -6.65 16.13
N SER A 141 10.51 -5.82 15.24
CA SER A 141 9.74 -4.63 15.58
C SER A 141 8.49 -4.50 14.70
N ASN A 142 7.45 -3.87 15.25
CA ASN A 142 6.24 -3.56 14.48
C ASN A 142 6.54 -2.39 13.55
N GLN A 143 6.71 -2.65 12.26
CA GLN A 143 7.12 -1.65 11.30
C GLN A 143 6.76 -2.03 9.86
N LEU A 144 6.91 -1.05 8.96
CA LEU A 144 7.03 -1.32 7.54
C LEU A 144 8.51 -1.60 7.25
N ALA A 145 8.85 -2.86 7.01
CA ALA A 145 10.17 -3.24 6.51
C ALA A 145 10.28 -2.83 5.04
N VAL A 146 11.31 -2.03 4.74
CA VAL A 146 11.68 -1.62 3.38
C VAL A 146 12.98 -2.31 3.05
N ILE A 147 12.97 -3.07 1.98
CA ILE A 147 14.02 -4.03 1.67
C ILE A 147 14.53 -3.75 0.26
N ALA A 148 15.76 -3.25 0.16
CA ALA A 148 16.36 -2.92 -1.12
C ALA A 148 16.66 -4.19 -1.96
N LEU A 149 16.27 -4.17 -3.23
CA LEU A 149 16.69 -5.18 -4.20
C LEU A 149 18.16 -4.92 -4.60
N PRO A 150 18.98 -5.96 -4.84
CA PRO A 150 20.40 -5.79 -5.21
C PRO A 150 20.60 -5.00 -6.51
N SER A 151 19.60 -5.01 -7.37
CA SER A 151 19.51 -4.17 -8.56
C SER A 151 18.05 -3.89 -8.88
N SER A 152 17.77 -2.75 -9.51
CA SER A 152 16.42 -2.46 -10.01
C SER A 152 15.94 -3.54 -10.98
N VAL A 153 14.67 -3.92 -10.85
CA VAL A 153 14.04 -4.98 -11.63
C VAL A 153 12.98 -4.37 -12.54
N SER A 154 13.17 -4.51 -13.84
CA SER A 154 12.15 -4.13 -14.82
C SER A 154 11.14 -5.26 -15.03
N LEU A 155 9.88 -4.93 -14.81
CA LEU A 155 8.73 -5.83 -14.93
C LEU A 155 7.89 -5.43 -16.13
N SER A 156 7.39 -6.42 -16.86
CA SER A 156 6.38 -6.22 -17.90
C SER A 156 4.97 -6.38 -17.34
N ARG A 157 3.99 -5.74 -18.00
CA ARG A 157 2.57 -6.01 -17.71
C ARG A 157 2.26 -7.50 -17.93
N GLY A 158 1.56 -8.11 -16.98
CA GLY A 158 1.22 -9.53 -17.00
C GLY A 158 2.30 -10.46 -16.45
N GLN A 159 3.49 -9.95 -16.12
CA GLN A 159 4.54 -10.75 -15.50
C GLN A 159 4.18 -11.09 -14.05
N VAL A 160 4.46 -12.33 -13.63
CA VAL A 160 4.26 -12.75 -12.25
C VAL A 160 5.44 -12.31 -11.40
N VAL A 161 5.13 -11.76 -10.24
CA VAL A 161 6.07 -11.46 -9.15
C VAL A 161 5.68 -12.29 -7.94
N ALA A 162 6.66 -12.81 -7.21
CA ALA A 162 6.39 -13.55 -5.99
C ALA A 162 7.43 -13.26 -4.91
N LEU A 163 6.99 -13.37 -3.66
CA LEU A 163 7.86 -13.33 -2.50
C LEU A 163 7.73 -14.66 -1.78
N GLY A 164 8.83 -15.39 -1.61
CA GLY A 164 8.91 -16.58 -0.77
C GLY A 164 9.59 -16.25 0.54
N MET A 165 9.08 -16.77 1.65
CA MET A 165 9.61 -16.50 2.99
C MET A 165 9.57 -17.73 3.89
N ARG A 166 10.56 -17.84 4.77
CA ARG A 166 10.70 -18.93 5.75
C ARG A 166 11.21 -18.36 7.06
N ALA A 167 10.43 -18.53 8.13
CA ALA A 167 10.84 -18.22 9.48
C ALA A 167 11.48 -19.46 10.14
N THR A 168 12.55 -19.28 10.90
CA THR A 168 13.18 -20.33 11.70
C THR A 168 13.67 -19.78 13.03
N GLY A 169 13.69 -20.59 14.09
CA GLY A 169 14.34 -20.22 15.36
C GLY A 169 13.65 -19.14 16.20
N TYR A 170 12.41 -18.74 15.87
CA TYR A 170 11.64 -17.79 16.69
C TYR A 170 10.83 -18.49 17.77
N ASP A 171 10.88 -18.00 19.01
CA ASP A 171 10.03 -18.51 20.09
C ASP A 171 8.56 -18.14 19.87
N ALA A 172 8.31 -16.92 19.40
CA ALA A 172 7.01 -16.46 18.90
C ALA A 172 7.08 -16.20 17.39
N ALA A 173 6.25 -16.90 16.62
CA ALA A 173 6.20 -16.76 15.16
C ALA A 173 5.81 -15.33 14.74
N PRO A 174 6.53 -14.71 13.77
CA PRO A 174 6.19 -13.37 13.31
C PRO A 174 4.86 -13.35 12.55
N SER A 175 4.12 -12.25 12.69
CA SER A 175 2.89 -12.00 11.92
C SER A 175 3.06 -10.83 10.98
N LEU A 176 2.70 -11.04 9.71
CA LEU A 176 2.79 -10.04 8.66
C LEU A 176 1.43 -9.45 8.33
N THR A 177 1.39 -8.16 8.06
CA THR A 177 0.18 -7.46 7.65
C THR A 177 0.54 -6.29 6.76
N SER A 178 -0.45 -5.71 6.11
CA SER A 178 -0.32 -4.55 5.24
C SER A 178 -0.27 -3.19 5.96
N THR A 179 -0.55 -3.15 7.26
CA THR A 179 -0.55 -1.94 8.10
C THR A 179 0.46 -2.04 9.24
N SER A 180 1.47 -1.17 9.27
CA SER A 180 2.07 -0.80 10.57
C SER A 180 0.97 -0.11 11.39
N PRO A 181 0.77 -0.44 12.69
CA PRO A 181 -0.34 0.07 13.50
C PRO A 181 -0.13 1.52 13.95
N ALA A 182 0.46 2.38 13.13
CA ALA A 182 0.56 3.80 13.44
C ALA A 182 -0.84 4.42 13.48
N THR A 183 -1.18 5.03 14.62
CA THR A 183 -2.46 5.67 14.88
C THR A 183 -2.80 6.71 13.81
N GLY A 184 -3.92 6.53 13.11
CA GLY A 184 -4.46 7.51 12.15
C GLY A 184 -4.40 7.12 10.68
N MET A 185 -3.84 5.95 10.32
CA MET A 185 -3.84 5.46 8.94
C MET A 185 -5.24 5.00 8.51
N GLN A 186 -5.78 5.59 7.43
CA GLN A 186 -7.12 5.31 6.92
C GLN A 186 -7.14 4.14 5.93
N PRO A 187 -8.22 3.34 5.90
CA PRO A 187 -8.34 2.21 4.99
C PRO A 187 -8.65 2.60 3.56
N ILE A 188 -7.90 2.03 2.61
CA ILE A 188 -8.10 2.22 1.18
C ILE A 188 -8.10 0.86 0.48
N ILE A 189 -9.11 0.69 -0.36
CA ILE A 189 -9.43 -0.50 -1.13
C ILE A 189 -9.03 -0.21 -2.58
N ASN A 190 -8.30 -1.12 -3.22
CA ASN A 190 -8.22 -1.21 -4.67
C ASN A 190 -8.80 -2.56 -5.13
N PRO A 191 -9.39 -2.65 -6.34
CA PRO A 191 -10.20 -3.79 -6.72
C PRO A 191 -9.36 -5.03 -7.12
N GLU A 192 -9.81 -6.16 -6.57
CA GLU A 192 -9.53 -7.57 -6.87
C GLU A 192 -8.07 -8.11 -6.74
N PRO A 193 -7.82 -9.07 -5.82
CA PRO A 193 -6.53 -9.75 -5.75
C PRO A 193 -6.41 -10.85 -6.82
N THR A 194 -5.44 -10.75 -7.74
CA THR A 194 -4.87 -11.93 -8.44
C THR A 194 -3.79 -12.56 -7.57
N VAL A 195 -4.13 -12.87 -6.32
CA VAL A 195 -3.18 -13.42 -5.35
C VAL A 195 -3.18 -14.93 -5.43
N TYR A 196 -2.00 -15.50 -5.62
CA TYR A 196 -1.76 -16.93 -5.44
C TYR A 196 -0.92 -17.11 -4.19
N SER A 197 -1.30 -18.04 -3.31
CA SER A 197 -0.51 -18.37 -2.13
C SER A 197 -0.41 -19.87 -1.91
N CYS A 198 0.80 -20.34 -1.63
CA CYS A 198 1.09 -21.72 -1.33
C CYS A 198 2.06 -21.81 -0.14
N PHE A 199 1.97 -22.89 0.62
CA PHE A 199 2.89 -23.17 1.73
C PHE A 199 3.30 -24.62 1.70
N ALA A 200 4.49 -24.90 2.24
CA ALA A 200 4.98 -26.25 2.40
C ALA A 200 5.77 -26.35 3.71
N GLN A 201 5.56 -27.45 4.44
CA GLN A 201 6.45 -27.81 5.53
C GLN A 201 7.75 -28.32 4.91
N THR A 202 8.85 -27.59 5.06
CA THR A 202 10.11 -28.03 4.46
C THR A 202 11.30 -27.73 5.36
N THR A 203 12.22 -28.69 5.45
CA THR A 203 13.59 -28.46 5.92
C THR A 203 14.48 -27.80 4.84
N ASN A 204 13.95 -27.62 3.62
CA ASN A 204 14.70 -27.14 2.47
C ASN A 204 14.86 -25.62 2.52
N ALA A 205 16.04 -25.14 2.15
CA ALA A 205 16.30 -23.71 1.96
C ALA A 205 15.41 -23.15 0.83
N ILE A 206 15.17 -21.85 0.86
CA ILE A 206 14.47 -21.18 -0.23
C ILE A 206 15.25 -21.40 -1.54
N GLY A 207 14.59 -21.90 -2.59
CA GLY A 207 15.20 -22.29 -3.86
C GLY A 207 15.50 -21.11 -4.79
N SER A 208 16.38 -21.29 -5.79
CA SER A 208 16.66 -20.27 -6.82
C SER A 208 15.58 -20.20 -7.90
N SER A 209 14.69 -21.19 -7.92
CA SER A 209 13.49 -21.25 -8.77
C SER A 209 12.31 -21.71 -7.93
N ALA A 210 11.10 -21.37 -8.36
CA ALA A 210 9.87 -21.83 -7.74
C ALA A 210 8.82 -22.23 -8.78
N ASN A 211 8.05 -23.26 -8.45
CA ASN A 211 6.87 -23.70 -9.19
C ASN A 211 5.74 -23.86 -8.20
N MET A 212 4.83 -22.88 -8.13
CA MET A 212 3.73 -22.84 -7.16
C MET A 212 2.63 -23.88 -7.43
N ALA A 213 2.62 -24.53 -8.60
CA ALA A 213 1.73 -25.65 -8.91
C ALA A 213 2.31 -27.02 -8.58
N SER A 214 3.56 -27.07 -8.09
CA SER A 214 4.18 -28.34 -7.74
C SER A 214 3.43 -29.03 -6.60
N SER A 215 3.34 -30.36 -6.65
CA SER A 215 2.62 -31.17 -5.68
C SER A 215 3.21 -31.16 -4.27
N PHE A 216 4.39 -30.56 -4.08
CA PHE A 216 4.95 -30.36 -2.74
C PHE A 216 4.26 -29.22 -1.99
N TRP A 217 3.55 -28.34 -2.70
CA TRP A 217 2.80 -27.26 -2.08
C TRP A 217 1.42 -27.72 -1.63
N THR A 218 1.02 -27.19 -0.48
CA THR A 218 -0.37 -27.16 -0.06
C THR A 218 -0.95 -25.76 -0.26
N SER A 219 -2.25 -25.67 -0.55
CA SER A 219 -2.97 -24.40 -0.64
C SER A 219 -2.85 -23.65 0.69
N SER A 220 -2.36 -22.41 0.66
CA SER A 220 -2.04 -21.70 1.89
C SER A 220 -3.22 -20.98 2.53
N ASN A 221 -3.37 -21.18 3.84
CA ASN A 221 -4.18 -20.31 4.70
C ASN A 221 -3.36 -19.08 5.19
N GLN A 222 -2.04 -19.10 4.98
CA GLN A 222 -1.11 -18.00 5.28
C GLN A 222 -0.94 -17.14 4.03
N ILE A 223 -1.53 -15.96 4.06
CA ILE A 223 -1.44 -14.95 3.01
C ILE A 223 -0.88 -13.69 3.66
N TYR A 224 0.09 -13.03 3.03
CA TYR A 224 0.67 -11.78 3.52
C TYR A 224 0.80 -10.76 2.40
N TRP A 225 0.65 -9.50 2.77
CA TRP A 225 0.86 -8.38 1.89
C TRP A 225 2.35 -8.15 1.64
N PHE A 226 2.69 -7.84 0.39
CA PHE A 226 3.96 -7.21 0.02
C PHE A 226 3.68 -6.19 -1.08
N ALA A 227 4.54 -5.18 -1.18
CA ALA A 227 4.52 -4.24 -2.29
C ALA A 227 5.91 -4.04 -2.91
N LEU A 228 5.94 -3.52 -4.13
CA LEU A 228 7.15 -3.17 -4.87
C LEU A 228 7.12 -1.68 -5.20
N ALA A 229 8.25 -1.00 -5.01
CA ALA A 229 8.45 0.42 -5.29
C ALA A 229 9.82 0.65 -5.95
#